data_AF-A0A848RSL2-F1
#
_entry.id   AF-A0A848RSL2-F1
#
_cell.length_a   1.000
_cell.length_b   1.000
_cell.length_c   1.000
_cell.angle_alpha   90.00
_cell.angle_beta   90.00
_cell.angle_gamma   90.00
#
_symmetry.space_group_name_H-M   'P 1'
#
loop_
_entity.id
_entity.type
_entity.pdbx_description
1 polymer ?
#
loop_
_entity_poly.entity_id
_entity_poly.type
_entity_poly.pdbx_seq_one_letter_code
_entity_poly.pdbx_strand_id
1 'polypeptide(L)'
;MGGVAATAALAIALTLVGASGAQALPSGAASQGQNGQGQNGQGQGGHGQNGQLAPRTQFTMAPDGSSGATQGGDGIPNIDSVKKTIATYYGDPGTGIANTQSSPYISEMTRIVARATSQLRHTYDKAVAKGEKPAIVFDADDTTLWTYDMEVGDMHFNYNPAEQDVWVQGERFPAVPGMVAFVNQAAAMGYTVFGLTGRADNQKAATLGNLAKVGYTAFTSDDYFTKWTGQGASQQPSYITCATTSCTTVEYKALTRKHIEQDLGYTITLSVGDQWSDLQGGYADSILKLPNPTYYLPSPDLPGLSEPKLAPRTHFTMKPDGSSGATEPGDGIPNIDSVKKTIATYYGDPGTGISNKTASPYITEMRRIVGQQIPSVTQRCRLEAEQHRNPAIVLDADDTTLWTYDMEVGDMHFNYNPAEQDVWVQGEKFPAVPGMVALEEAAKKAGCTVIGLTGRNDNQKAATLGNLANVGYTGFTAANYYTKWTGVGTSQQPSYIHCAAASCTTIEYKSQTRAHVESAAGGRYDIVANFGDQFSDLIGGHADRTIKLPNPTYYLP
;
A
#
# COMPACT_ATOMS: atom_id res chain seq x y z
N MET A 1 8.98 58.43 13.26
CA MET A 1 9.35 57.18 13.94
C MET A 1 8.14 56.73 14.73
N GLY A 2 7.48 55.60 14.54
CA GLY A 2 7.48 54.58 13.51
C GLY A 2 6.11 53.90 13.60
N GLY A 3 5.45 53.67 12.46
CA GLY A 3 4.17 52.98 12.40
C GLY A 3 4.38 51.47 12.45
N VAL A 4 3.43 50.75 13.06
CA VAL A 4 3.31 49.29 12.94
C VAL A 4 1.95 48.99 12.33
N ALA A 5 2.00 48.38 11.15
CA ALA A 5 0.87 47.93 10.37
C ALA A 5 0.29 46.64 10.96
N ALA A 6 -1.03 46.55 11.04
CA ALA A 6 -1.75 45.31 11.28
C ALA A 6 -2.14 44.71 9.92
N THR A 7 -1.55 43.57 9.59
CA THR A 7 -1.85 42.75 8.42
C THR A 7 -3.14 41.96 8.64
N ALA A 8 -4.05 42.04 7.67
CA ALA A 8 -5.28 41.27 7.61
C ALA A 8 -4.99 39.82 7.20
N ALA A 9 -5.49 38.86 7.98
CA ALA A 9 -5.49 37.44 7.62
C ALA A 9 -6.65 37.15 6.67
N LEU A 10 -6.35 36.69 5.46
CA LEU A 10 -7.32 36.22 4.48
C LEU A 10 -7.54 34.72 4.72
N ALA A 11 -8.72 34.34 5.22
CA ALA A 11 -9.14 32.96 5.34
C ALA A 11 -9.56 32.42 3.96
N ILE A 12 -8.86 31.39 3.46
CA ILE A 12 -9.26 30.64 2.27
C ILE A 12 -10.05 29.42 2.76
N ALA A 13 -11.35 29.42 2.49
CA ALA A 13 -12.25 28.31 2.76
C ALA A 13 -12.02 27.19 1.73
N LEU A 14 -11.58 26.01 2.19
CA LEU A 14 -11.67 24.77 1.40
C LEU A 14 -13.14 24.37 1.27
N THR A 15 -13.65 24.34 0.05
CA THR A 15 -14.94 23.72 -0.26
C THR A 15 -14.69 22.31 -0.79
N LEU A 16 -14.95 21.32 0.06
CA LEU A 16 -15.05 19.91 -0.29
C LEU A 16 -16.35 19.69 -1.07
N VAL A 17 -16.26 19.36 -2.36
CA VAL A 17 -17.41 18.91 -3.15
C VAL A 17 -17.43 17.38 -3.12
N GLY A 18 -18.39 16.84 -2.38
CA GLY A 18 -18.72 15.41 -2.41
C GLY A 18 -19.35 15.04 -3.75
N ALA A 19 -18.75 14.09 -4.45
CA ALA A 19 -19.35 13.48 -5.63
C ALA A 19 -20.40 12.45 -5.18
N SER A 20 -21.67 12.80 -5.38
CA SER A 20 -22.80 11.90 -5.21
C SER A 20 -22.81 10.88 -6.37
N GLY A 21 -22.88 9.60 -6.01
CA GLY A 21 -22.88 8.49 -6.96
C GLY A 21 -24.14 8.44 -7.81
N ALA A 22 -23.97 8.43 -9.13
CA ALA A 22 -25.00 8.05 -10.07
C ALA A 22 -24.90 6.54 -10.35
N GLN A 23 -25.91 5.80 -9.92
CA GLN A 23 -26.08 4.38 -10.19
C GLN A 23 -26.41 4.17 -11.68
N ALA A 24 -25.58 3.39 -12.38
CA ALA A 24 -25.93 2.81 -13.68
C ALA A 24 -26.00 1.29 -13.53
N LEU A 25 -27.22 0.76 -13.55
CA LEU A 25 -27.50 -0.68 -13.68
C LEU A 25 -27.15 -1.14 -15.09
N PRO A 26 -26.59 -2.36 -15.25
CA PRO A 26 -26.82 -3.13 -16.46
C PRO A 26 -27.55 -4.43 -16.12
N SER A 27 -28.76 -4.54 -16.67
CA SER A 27 -29.47 -5.80 -16.87
C SER A 27 -28.83 -6.59 -18.00
N GLY A 28 -28.48 -7.85 -17.77
CA GLY A 28 -28.07 -8.79 -18.82
C GLY A 28 -27.66 -10.15 -18.23
N ALA A 29 -28.52 -11.14 -18.40
CA ALA A 29 -28.39 -12.49 -17.85
C ALA A 29 -27.60 -13.47 -18.76
N ALA A 30 -27.01 -14.48 -18.10
CA ALA A 30 -26.51 -15.79 -18.59
C ALA A 30 -25.22 -15.76 -19.44
N SER A 31 -24.27 -16.70 -19.34
CA SER A 31 -24.35 -18.12 -18.97
C SER A 31 -23.01 -18.68 -18.47
N GLN A 32 -23.07 -19.83 -17.80
CA GLN A 32 -21.97 -20.65 -17.29
C GLN A 32 -21.07 -21.21 -18.40
N GLY A 33 -19.77 -21.38 -18.12
CA GLY A 33 -18.84 -22.16 -18.93
C GLY A 33 -17.50 -22.41 -18.23
N GLN A 34 -17.14 -23.70 -18.10
CA GLN A 34 -16.00 -24.27 -17.37
C GLN A 34 -14.62 -24.07 -18.03
N ASN A 35 -13.57 -24.18 -17.19
CA ASN A 35 -12.21 -24.74 -17.39
C ASN A 35 -11.48 -24.63 -18.75
N GLY A 36 -10.21 -24.19 -18.70
CA GLY A 36 -9.22 -24.51 -19.75
C GLY A 36 -7.80 -24.00 -19.45
N GLN A 37 -6.86 -24.94 -19.27
CA GLN A 37 -5.39 -24.76 -19.28
C GLN A 37 -4.85 -24.64 -20.73
N GLY A 38 -3.66 -24.03 -20.90
CA GLY A 38 -2.78 -24.19 -22.08
C GLY A 38 -2.06 -22.88 -22.46
N GLN A 39 -0.74 -22.72 -22.29
CA GLN A 39 0.41 -23.15 -23.14
C GLN A 39 0.48 -22.53 -24.57
N ASN A 40 1.54 -21.72 -24.77
CA ASN A 40 2.37 -21.35 -25.94
C ASN A 40 1.88 -21.56 -27.41
N GLY A 41 2.14 -20.56 -28.27
CA GLY A 41 2.31 -20.76 -29.73
C GLY A 41 2.35 -19.46 -30.57
N GLN A 42 3.38 -19.33 -31.43
CA GLN A 42 3.69 -18.22 -32.35
C GLN A 42 2.77 -18.14 -33.59
N GLY A 43 2.60 -16.95 -34.20
CA GLY A 43 2.05 -16.79 -35.56
C GLY A 43 1.69 -15.35 -35.96
N GLN A 44 2.09 -14.94 -37.17
CA GLN A 44 2.12 -13.58 -37.75
C GLN A 44 0.78 -12.90 -38.07
N GLY A 45 0.78 -11.55 -38.05
CA GLY A 45 0.09 -10.69 -39.01
C GLY A 45 -1.33 -10.21 -38.67
N GLY A 46 -1.46 -8.97 -38.19
CA GLY A 46 -2.75 -8.27 -38.07
C GLY A 46 -2.71 -7.10 -37.09
N HIS A 47 -3.26 -5.96 -37.48
CA HIS A 47 -3.36 -4.73 -36.70
C HIS A 47 -3.80 -4.95 -35.24
N GLY A 48 -3.03 -4.36 -34.31
CA GLY A 48 -3.41 -3.97 -32.95
C GLY A 48 -4.30 -4.92 -32.15
N GLN A 49 -3.72 -5.92 -31.50
CA GLN A 49 -4.35 -6.44 -30.28
C GLN A 49 -4.17 -5.41 -29.17
N ASN A 50 -5.21 -4.61 -28.93
CA ASN A 50 -5.43 -3.96 -27.64
C ASN A 50 -5.52 -5.05 -26.57
N GLY A 51 -4.37 -5.50 -26.06
CA GLY A 51 -4.31 -6.08 -24.73
C GLY A 51 -4.98 -5.06 -23.81
N GLN A 52 -5.98 -5.50 -23.05
CA GLN A 52 -6.75 -4.61 -22.19
C GLN A 52 -5.77 -3.83 -21.29
N LEU A 53 -5.66 -2.51 -21.48
CA LEU A 53 -4.86 -1.62 -20.65
C LEU A 53 -5.52 -1.52 -19.28
N ALA A 54 -5.31 -2.56 -18.47
CA ALA A 54 -5.90 -2.71 -17.16
C ALA A 54 -4.84 -3.17 -16.16
N PRO A 55 -4.86 -2.63 -14.93
CA PRO A 55 -4.03 -3.14 -13.85
C PRO A 55 -4.28 -4.62 -13.61
N ARG A 56 -3.22 -5.33 -13.23
CA ARG A 56 -3.35 -6.68 -12.68
C ARG A 56 -4.21 -6.62 -11.42
N THR A 57 -5.07 -7.62 -11.23
CA THR A 57 -5.96 -7.69 -10.07
C THR A 57 -5.73 -8.92 -9.20
N GLN A 58 -4.85 -9.82 -9.60
CA GLN A 58 -4.53 -11.04 -8.86
C GLN A 58 -3.05 -11.08 -8.52
N PHE A 59 -2.74 -11.21 -7.24
CA PHE A 59 -1.38 -11.10 -6.72
C PHE A 59 -1.01 -12.30 -5.87
N THR A 60 0.27 -12.70 -5.94
CA THR A 60 0.86 -13.69 -5.04
C THR A 60 2.03 -13.04 -4.33
N MET A 61 1.93 -12.92 -3.00
CA MET A 61 2.88 -12.17 -2.19
C MET A 61 3.13 -12.88 -0.86
N ALA A 62 4.39 -13.15 -0.56
CA ALA A 62 4.85 -13.65 0.72
C ALA A 62 4.90 -12.51 1.74
N PRO A 63 4.56 -12.78 3.01
CA PRO A 63 4.48 -11.75 4.04
C PRO A 63 5.83 -11.14 4.42
N ASP A 64 6.94 -11.82 4.12
CA ASP A 64 8.32 -11.39 4.38
C ASP A 64 8.91 -10.49 3.27
N GLY A 65 8.15 -10.23 2.21
CA GLY A 65 8.56 -9.44 1.06
C GLY A 65 9.41 -10.17 0.02
N SER A 66 9.76 -11.44 0.25
CA SER A 66 10.62 -12.23 -0.66
C SER A 66 10.05 -12.38 -2.07
N SER A 67 8.74 -12.18 -2.24
CA SER A 67 8.10 -12.16 -3.56
C SER A 67 8.65 -11.08 -4.49
N GLY A 68 9.18 -9.96 -3.98
CA GLY A 68 9.78 -8.91 -4.81
C GLY A 68 11.03 -9.37 -5.55
N ALA A 69 11.65 -10.47 -5.13
CA ALA A 69 12.81 -11.06 -5.82
C ALA A 69 12.41 -11.84 -7.10
N THR A 70 11.14 -12.22 -7.24
CA THR A 70 10.68 -13.13 -8.30
C THR A 70 9.48 -12.59 -9.09
N GLN A 71 8.61 -11.81 -8.47
CA GLN A 71 7.51 -11.13 -9.14
C GLN A 71 8.06 -9.91 -9.89
N GLY A 72 7.66 -9.73 -11.15
CA GLY A 72 7.83 -8.44 -11.84
C GLY A 72 6.96 -7.36 -11.19
N GLY A 73 7.21 -6.09 -11.48
CA GLY A 73 6.54 -4.98 -10.80
C GLY A 73 5.01 -4.99 -10.95
N ASP A 74 4.48 -5.40 -12.11
CA ASP A 74 3.03 -5.57 -12.32
C ASP A 74 2.45 -6.75 -11.50
N GLY A 75 3.29 -7.63 -10.95
CA GLY A 75 2.94 -8.71 -10.04
C GLY A 75 2.92 -8.30 -8.57
N ILE A 76 3.23 -7.05 -8.26
CA ILE A 76 3.20 -6.49 -6.90
C ILE A 76 1.96 -5.59 -6.78
N PRO A 77 1.14 -5.73 -5.71
CA PRO A 77 0.03 -4.82 -5.48
C PRO A 77 0.51 -3.37 -5.43
N ASN A 78 -0.15 -2.48 -6.16
CA ASN A 78 0.15 -1.06 -6.07
C ASN A 78 -0.26 -0.54 -4.68
N ILE A 79 0.64 0.17 -4.01
CA ILE A 79 0.45 0.55 -2.61
C ILE A 79 -0.73 1.50 -2.39
N ASP A 80 -1.01 2.43 -3.31
CA ASP A 80 -2.16 3.34 -3.17
C ASP A 80 -3.49 2.60 -3.32
N SER A 81 -3.54 1.62 -4.23
CA SER A 81 -4.70 0.73 -4.35
C SER A 81 -4.92 -0.09 -3.08
N VAL A 82 -3.85 -0.53 -2.40
CA VAL A 82 -3.93 -1.24 -1.11
C VAL A 82 -4.45 -0.29 -0.02
N LYS A 83 -3.87 0.91 0.12
CA LYS A 83 -4.33 1.93 1.09
C LYS A 83 -5.82 2.24 0.91
N LYS A 84 -6.27 2.41 -0.33
CA LYS A 84 -7.68 2.69 -0.64
C LYS A 84 -8.61 1.49 -0.38
N THR A 85 -8.13 0.27 -0.61
CA THR A 85 -8.85 -0.97 -0.27
C THR A 85 -9.02 -1.09 1.24
N ILE A 86 -7.97 -0.81 2.02
CA ILE A 86 -8.02 -0.75 3.48
C ILE A 86 -9.02 0.32 3.94
N ALA A 87 -8.95 1.54 3.42
CA ALA A 87 -9.87 2.61 3.80
C ALA A 87 -11.33 2.22 3.56
N THR A 88 -11.62 1.62 2.40
CA THR A 88 -12.96 1.11 2.06
C THR A 88 -13.44 0.03 3.05
N TYR A 89 -12.55 -0.89 3.46
CA TYR A 89 -12.85 -1.95 4.42
C TYR A 89 -13.21 -1.42 5.82
N TYR A 90 -12.53 -0.35 6.26
CA TYR A 90 -12.81 0.31 7.53
C TYR A 90 -13.91 1.40 7.43
N GLY A 91 -14.44 1.67 6.24
CA GLY A 91 -15.43 2.72 6.01
C GLY A 91 -14.87 4.14 6.12
N ASP A 92 -13.56 4.29 6.00
CA ASP A 92 -12.84 5.57 6.03
C ASP A 92 -12.95 6.27 4.66
N PRO A 93 -13.51 7.49 4.59
CA PRO A 93 -13.64 8.25 3.35
C PRO A 93 -12.32 8.85 2.84
N GLY A 94 -11.18 8.51 3.46
CA GLY A 94 -9.86 9.06 3.16
C GLY A 94 -9.41 10.12 4.15
N THR A 95 -10.01 10.15 5.34
CA THR A 95 -9.64 11.06 6.44
C THR A 95 -8.65 10.41 7.42
N GLY A 96 -8.40 9.11 7.29
CA GLY A 96 -7.59 8.34 8.25
C GLY A 96 -8.34 8.02 9.54
N ILE A 97 -9.68 8.07 9.51
CA ILE A 97 -10.55 7.82 10.65
C ILE A 97 -11.58 6.77 10.24
N ALA A 98 -11.67 5.68 11.01
CA ALA A 98 -12.57 4.58 10.69
C ALA A 98 -14.04 4.95 10.96
N ASN A 99 -14.94 4.34 10.19
CA ASN A 99 -16.36 4.39 10.52
C ASN A 99 -16.63 3.43 11.70
N THR A 100 -17.03 3.99 12.84
CA THR A 100 -17.27 3.24 14.09
C THR A 100 -18.67 2.63 14.20
N GLN A 101 -19.55 2.85 13.21
CA GLN A 101 -20.94 2.39 13.23
C GLN A 101 -21.25 1.35 12.16
N SER A 102 -20.75 1.55 10.93
CA SER A 102 -21.06 0.72 9.79
C SER A 102 -19.90 0.69 8.80
N SER A 103 -19.26 -0.49 8.69
CA SER A 103 -18.23 -0.79 7.69
C SER A 103 -18.18 -2.31 7.43
N PRO A 104 -17.52 -2.74 6.35
CA PRO A 104 -17.15 -4.14 6.16
C PRO A 104 -16.40 -4.74 7.37
N TYR A 105 -15.45 -4.00 7.96
CA TYR A 105 -14.75 -4.40 9.18
C TYR A 105 -15.70 -4.65 10.35
N ILE A 106 -16.62 -3.71 10.66
CA ILE A 106 -17.60 -3.89 11.74
C ILE A 106 -18.49 -5.09 11.49
N SER A 107 -18.93 -5.29 10.25
CA SER A 107 -19.78 -6.42 9.87
C SER A 107 -19.04 -7.75 10.01
N GLU A 108 -17.76 -7.79 9.66
CA GLU A 108 -16.90 -8.96 9.85
C GLU A 108 -16.65 -9.25 11.34
N MET A 109 -16.20 -8.24 12.11
CA MET A 109 -15.97 -8.37 13.55
C MET A 109 -17.24 -8.82 14.29
N THR A 110 -18.40 -8.28 13.94
CA THR A 110 -19.69 -8.71 14.52
C THR A 110 -19.93 -10.21 14.32
N ARG A 111 -19.67 -10.75 13.13
CA ARG A 111 -19.84 -12.19 12.85
C ARG A 111 -18.81 -13.04 13.59
N ILE A 112 -17.55 -12.59 13.63
CA ILE A 112 -16.45 -13.29 14.31
C ILE A 112 -16.76 -13.39 15.81
N VAL A 113 -17.04 -12.26 16.45
CA VAL A 113 -17.32 -12.18 17.88
C VAL A 113 -18.61 -12.90 18.24
N ALA A 114 -19.68 -12.79 17.46
CA ALA A 114 -20.91 -13.53 17.72
C ALA A 114 -20.69 -15.06 17.70
N ARG A 115 -19.90 -15.55 16.74
CA ARG A 115 -19.53 -16.97 16.67
C ARG A 115 -18.73 -17.40 17.89
N ALA A 116 -17.66 -16.67 18.24
CA ALA A 116 -16.83 -16.97 19.40
C ALA A 116 -17.66 -16.94 20.71
N THR A 117 -18.52 -15.93 20.87
CA THR A 117 -19.41 -15.79 22.03
C THR A 117 -20.32 -17.00 22.20
N SER A 118 -20.89 -17.51 21.11
CA SER A 118 -21.78 -18.68 21.15
C SER A 118 -21.11 -19.96 21.64
N GLN A 119 -19.77 -20.04 21.54
CA GLN A 119 -18.98 -21.22 21.92
C GLN A 119 -18.49 -21.16 23.37
N LEU A 120 -18.42 -19.96 23.98
CA LEU A 120 -17.84 -19.75 25.32
C LEU A 120 -18.42 -20.70 26.38
N ARG A 121 -19.75 -20.80 26.50
CA ARG A 121 -20.37 -21.63 27.54
C ARG A 121 -19.97 -23.10 27.40
N HIS A 122 -20.05 -23.63 26.18
CA HIS A 122 -19.72 -25.03 25.92
C HIS A 122 -18.25 -25.33 26.23
N THR A 123 -17.34 -24.45 25.80
CA THR A 123 -15.90 -24.59 26.06
C THR A 123 -15.60 -24.50 27.57
N TYR A 124 -16.23 -23.57 28.27
CA TYR A 124 -16.10 -23.41 29.72
C TYR A 124 -16.54 -24.66 30.47
N ASP A 125 -17.78 -25.11 30.22
CA ASP A 125 -18.35 -26.27 30.91
C ASP A 125 -17.51 -27.53 30.68
N LYS A 126 -16.97 -27.71 29.47
CA LYS A 126 -16.08 -28.82 29.12
C LYS A 126 -14.77 -28.78 29.91
N ALA A 127 -14.14 -27.61 30.04
CA ALA A 127 -12.89 -27.46 30.78
C ALA A 127 -13.11 -27.69 32.29
N VAL A 128 -14.15 -27.08 32.86
CA VAL A 128 -14.51 -27.29 34.27
C VAL A 128 -14.85 -28.75 34.57
N ALA A 129 -15.54 -29.45 33.67
CA ALA A 129 -15.85 -30.88 33.84
C ALA A 129 -14.60 -31.78 33.91
N LYS A 130 -13.46 -31.33 33.38
CA LYS A 130 -12.17 -32.01 33.51
C LYS A 130 -11.37 -31.57 34.73
N GLY A 131 -11.88 -30.62 35.52
CA GLY A 131 -11.16 -30.01 36.65
C GLY A 131 -10.11 -28.98 36.23
N GLU A 132 -10.17 -28.48 35.00
CA GLU A 132 -9.27 -27.42 34.50
C GLU A 132 -9.69 -26.03 35.04
N LYS A 133 -8.77 -25.05 35.01
CA LYS A 133 -9.04 -23.64 35.33
C LYS A 133 -9.12 -22.84 34.02
N PRO A 134 -10.31 -22.59 33.46
CA PRO A 134 -10.42 -22.06 32.10
C PRO A 134 -9.96 -20.59 32.05
N ALA A 135 -9.10 -20.28 31.08
CA ALA A 135 -8.63 -18.93 30.81
C ALA A 135 -8.74 -18.57 29.32
N ILE A 136 -8.76 -17.27 29.05
CA ILE A 136 -8.65 -16.69 27.71
C ILE A 136 -7.56 -15.62 27.71
N VAL A 137 -6.68 -15.66 26.70
CA VAL A 137 -5.64 -14.66 26.49
C VAL A 137 -6.05 -13.73 25.36
N PHE A 138 -5.91 -12.42 25.58
CA PHE A 138 -6.21 -11.37 24.60
C PHE A 138 -4.99 -10.51 24.35
N ASP A 139 -4.69 -10.24 23.07
CA ASP A 139 -3.82 -9.13 22.70
C ASP A 139 -4.50 -7.75 22.93
N ALA A 140 -3.69 -6.69 22.90
CA ALA A 140 -4.13 -5.31 23.02
C ALA A 140 -4.51 -4.67 21.68
N ASP A 141 -3.52 -4.43 20.82
CA ASP A 141 -3.63 -3.57 19.65
C ASP A 141 -4.41 -4.28 18.54
N ASP A 142 -5.44 -3.62 18.00
CA ASP A 142 -6.42 -4.17 17.06
C ASP A 142 -7.14 -5.46 17.49
N THR A 143 -6.96 -5.84 18.76
CA THR A 143 -7.65 -6.97 19.40
C THR A 143 -8.64 -6.52 20.47
N THR A 144 -8.23 -5.66 21.39
CA THR A 144 -9.11 -5.06 22.41
C THR A 144 -9.21 -3.54 22.26
N LEU A 145 -8.12 -2.88 21.88
CA LEU A 145 -8.00 -1.45 21.59
C LEU A 145 -7.76 -1.26 20.10
N TRP A 146 -8.60 -0.48 19.44
CA TRP A 146 -8.58 -0.31 17.98
C TRP A 146 -7.64 0.84 17.59
N THR A 147 -6.59 0.54 16.81
CA THR A 147 -5.50 1.49 16.54
C THR A 147 -5.57 2.15 15.18
N TYR A 148 -6.57 1.82 14.34
CA TYR A 148 -6.69 2.34 12.97
C TYR A 148 -6.50 3.87 12.84
N ASP A 149 -7.14 4.66 13.69
CA ASP A 149 -7.08 6.13 13.61
C ASP A 149 -5.65 6.65 13.86
N MET A 150 -4.87 5.97 14.70
CA MET A 150 -3.45 6.25 14.91
C MET A 150 -2.63 5.81 13.69
N GLU A 151 -2.81 4.55 13.27
CA GLU A 151 -2.04 3.94 12.19
C GLU A 151 -2.22 4.70 10.87
N VAL A 152 -3.44 5.13 10.55
CA VAL A 152 -3.76 5.76 9.26
C VAL A 152 -3.83 7.28 9.36
N GLY A 153 -4.51 7.81 10.37
CA GLY A 153 -4.74 9.25 10.53
C GLY A 153 -3.50 10.02 10.97
N ASP A 154 -2.71 9.45 11.87
CA ASP A 154 -1.54 10.13 12.46
C ASP A 154 -0.21 9.64 11.84
N MET A 155 -0.07 8.33 11.64
CA MET A 155 1.17 7.72 11.12
C MET A 155 1.18 7.48 9.61
N HIS A 156 0.01 7.54 8.95
CA HIS A 156 -0.12 7.29 7.51
C HIS A 156 0.49 5.94 7.05
N PHE A 157 0.28 4.89 7.84
CA PHE A 157 0.88 3.56 7.73
C PHE A 157 2.38 3.49 8.01
N ASN A 158 3.01 4.54 8.57
CA ASN A 158 4.45 4.58 8.84
C ASN A 158 4.67 4.59 10.34
N TYR A 159 4.81 3.38 10.89
CA TYR A 159 4.95 3.19 12.32
C TYR A 159 6.01 4.11 12.94
N ASN A 160 5.58 4.90 13.92
CA ASN A 160 6.44 5.77 14.70
C ASN A 160 6.26 5.47 16.20
N PRO A 161 7.27 4.91 16.89
CA PRO A 161 7.12 4.53 18.29
C PRO A 161 6.88 5.74 19.22
N ALA A 162 7.35 6.94 18.86
CA ALA A 162 7.11 8.13 19.67
C ALA A 162 5.63 8.58 19.58
N GLU A 163 5.05 8.59 18.38
CA GLU A 163 3.64 8.92 18.21
C GLU A 163 2.74 7.82 18.78
N GLN A 164 3.15 6.55 18.69
CA GLN A 164 2.44 5.46 19.34
C GLN A 164 2.36 5.72 20.85
N ASP A 165 3.49 6.09 21.48
CA ASP A 165 3.51 6.37 22.91
C ASP A 165 2.61 7.55 23.27
N VAL A 166 2.54 8.60 22.44
CA VAL A 166 1.59 9.72 22.63
C VAL A 166 0.13 9.23 22.70
N TRP A 167 -0.26 8.28 21.84
CA TRP A 167 -1.60 7.71 21.85
C TRP A 167 -1.85 6.78 23.03
N VAL A 168 -0.87 5.94 23.36
CA VAL A 168 -0.94 4.99 24.47
C VAL A 168 -1.04 5.72 25.80
N GLN A 169 -0.12 6.64 26.09
CA GLN A 169 -0.10 7.42 27.32
C GLN A 169 -1.31 8.36 27.41
N GLY A 170 -1.84 8.79 26.26
CA GLY A 170 -3.06 9.59 26.19
C GLY A 170 -4.37 8.81 26.32
N GLU A 171 -4.30 7.47 26.43
CA GLU A 171 -5.47 6.57 26.49
C GLU A 171 -6.49 6.85 25.37
N ARG A 172 -6.00 7.01 24.14
CA ARG A 172 -6.78 7.54 23.01
C ARG A 172 -7.55 6.48 22.23
N PHE A 173 -7.28 5.20 22.43
CA PHE A 173 -7.82 4.16 21.57
C PHE A 173 -9.28 3.84 21.92
N PRO A 174 -10.18 3.79 20.93
CA PRO A 174 -11.49 3.19 21.11
C PRO A 174 -11.39 1.67 21.29
N ALA A 175 -12.47 1.03 21.75
CA ALA A 175 -12.52 -0.43 21.78
C ALA A 175 -12.72 -1.01 20.38
N VAL A 176 -12.12 -2.18 20.13
CA VAL A 176 -12.45 -3.00 18.96
C VAL A 176 -13.94 -3.40 19.00
N PRO A 177 -14.69 -3.29 17.88
CA PRO A 177 -16.13 -3.56 17.84
C PRO A 177 -16.50 -4.93 18.41
N GLY A 178 -17.41 -4.95 19.39
CA GLY A 178 -17.95 -6.16 20.03
C GLY A 178 -17.07 -6.79 21.12
N MET A 179 -15.80 -6.39 21.24
CA MET A 179 -14.85 -7.06 22.12
C MET A 179 -15.08 -6.78 23.61
N VAL A 180 -15.54 -5.58 23.98
CA VAL A 180 -15.92 -5.26 25.37
C VAL A 180 -16.97 -6.23 25.90
N ALA A 181 -18.04 -6.46 25.12
CA ALA A 181 -19.11 -7.38 25.50
C ALA A 181 -18.60 -8.82 25.58
N PHE A 182 -17.77 -9.25 24.62
CA PHE A 182 -17.20 -10.59 24.59
C PHE A 182 -16.32 -10.89 25.81
N VAL A 183 -15.38 -10.00 26.12
CA VAL A 183 -14.45 -10.15 27.24
C VAL A 183 -15.20 -10.14 28.58
N ASN A 184 -16.09 -9.17 28.79
CA ASN A 184 -16.85 -9.07 30.03
C ASN A 184 -17.82 -10.26 30.20
N GLN A 185 -18.40 -10.76 29.10
CA GLN A 185 -19.22 -11.98 29.15
C GLN A 185 -18.39 -13.20 29.52
N ALA A 186 -17.20 -13.39 28.94
CA ALA A 186 -16.30 -14.48 29.31
C ALA A 186 -15.95 -14.43 30.80
N ALA A 187 -15.56 -13.25 31.30
CA ALA A 187 -15.27 -13.06 32.73
C ALA A 187 -16.49 -13.38 33.61
N ALA A 188 -17.70 -12.92 33.23
CA ALA A 188 -18.94 -13.23 33.94
C ALA A 188 -19.32 -14.73 33.91
N MET A 189 -18.81 -15.50 32.94
CA MET A 189 -18.97 -16.96 32.92
C MET A 189 -18.03 -17.69 33.88
N GLY A 190 -16.97 -17.03 34.36
CA GLY A 190 -15.97 -17.60 35.26
C GLY A 190 -14.60 -17.83 34.62
N TYR A 191 -14.37 -17.39 33.38
CA TYR A 191 -13.03 -17.42 32.78
C TYR A 191 -12.09 -16.46 33.51
N THR A 192 -10.84 -16.89 33.73
CA THR A 192 -9.75 -15.94 34.00
C THR A 192 -9.34 -15.28 32.69
N VAL A 193 -9.27 -13.94 32.68
CA VAL A 193 -8.93 -13.15 31.49
C VAL A 193 -7.52 -12.62 31.65
N PHE A 194 -6.65 -12.97 30.70
CA PHE A 194 -5.29 -12.46 30.62
C PHE A 194 -5.14 -11.49 29.46
N GLY A 195 -4.42 -10.39 29.69
CA GLY A 195 -3.88 -9.54 28.62
C GLY A 195 -2.45 -9.94 28.29
N LEU A 196 -2.07 -9.98 27.01
CA LEU A 196 -0.72 -10.29 26.55
C LEU A 196 -0.36 -9.48 25.31
N THR A 197 0.41 -8.41 25.50
CA THR A 197 0.70 -7.43 24.46
C THR A 197 2.20 -7.21 24.22
N GLY A 198 2.55 -6.89 22.97
CA GLY A 198 3.89 -6.45 22.61
C GLY A 198 4.26 -5.05 23.11
N ARG A 199 3.29 -4.28 23.63
CA ARG A 199 3.54 -2.96 24.25
C ARG A 199 4.59 -3.05 25.36
N ALA A 200 5.39 -2.00 25.47
CA ALA A 200 6.46 -1.93 26.45
C ALA A 200 5.90 -1.80 27.88
N ASP A 201 6.62 -2.28 28.88
CA ASP A 201 6.13 -2.32 30.26
C ASP A 201 5.82 -0.93 30.86
N ASN A 202 6.53 0.11 30.43
CA ASN A 202 6.22 1.51 30.79
C ASN A 202 4.88 2.02 30.22
N GLN A 203 4.23 1.26 29.32
CA GLN A 203 2.92 1.55 28.75
C GLN A 203 1.78 0.77 29.46
N LYS A 204 2.10 -0.13 30.40
CA LYS A 204 1.12 -1.02 31.04
C LYS A 204 0.00 -0.26 31.75
N ALA A 205 0.36 0.73 32.57
CA ALA A 205 -0.62 1.50 33.35
C ALA A 205 -1.62 2.25 32.47
N ALA A 206 -1.13 2.96 31.45
CA ALA A 206 -1.97 3.68 30.50
C ALA A 206 -2.82 2.73 29.64
N THR A 207 -2.28 1.56 29.26
CA THR A 207 -3.05 0.55 28.53
C THR A 207 -4.24 0.04 29.37
N LEU A 208 -4.01 -0.27 30.65
CA LEU A 208 -5.08 -0.66 31.57
C LEU A 208 -6.09 0.47 31.81
N GLY A 209 -5.63 1.72 31.94
CA GLY A 209 -6.48 2.90 32.04
C GLY A 209 -7.39 3.05 30.80
N ASN A 210 -6.82 2.91 29.60
CA ASN A 210 -7.58 2.95 28.37
C ASN A 210 -8.62 1.82 28.28
N LEU A 211 -8.24 0.58 28.63
CA LEU A 211 -9.16 -0.56 28.64
C LEU A 211 -10.34 -0.32 29.59
N ALA A 212 -10.07 0.16 30.81
CA ALA A 212 -11.11 0.50 31.77
C ALA A 212 -12.01 1.63 31.25
N LYS A 213 -11.41 2.68 30.67
CA LYS A 213 -12.12 3.84 30.07
C LYS A 213 -13.09 3.44 28.97
N VAL A 214 -12.78 2.42 28.17
CA VAL A 214 -13.66 1.92 27.09
C VAL A 214 -14.59 0.79 27.53
N GLY A 215 -14.58 0.42 28.82
CA GLY A 215 -15.59 -0.45 29.43
C GLY A 215 -15.16 -1.89 29.72
N TYR A 216 -13.88 -2.25 29.56
CA TYR A 216 -13.40 -3.56 30.01
C TYR A 216 -13.27 -3.60 31.53
N THR A 217 -13.83 -4.63 32.17
CA THR A 217 -13.79 -4.79 33.63
C THR A 217 -12.98 -5.99 34.10
N ALA A 218 -12.51 -6.82 33.16
CA ALA A 218 -11.88 -8.10 33.46
C ALA A 218 -10.35 -8.03 33.61
N PHE A 219 -9.69 -7.00 33.06
CA PHE A 219 -8.23 -6.89 33.08
C PHE A 219 -7.74 -6.30 34.40
N THR A 220 -6.81 -7.01 35.05
CA THR A 220 -6.11 -6.56 36.25
C THR A 220 -4.62 -6.39 35.95
N SER A 221 -3.90 -5.64 36.78
CA SER A 221 -2.45 -5.50 36.59
C SER A 221 -1.69 -6.81 36.74
N ASP A 222 -2.16 -7.73 37.58
CA ASP A 222 -1.46 -9.00 37.83
C ASP A 222 -1.64 -9.99 36.66
N ASP A 223 -2.78 -9.90 35.96
CA ASP A 223 -3.12 -10.77 34.82
C ASP A 223 -2.86 -10.09 33.46
N TYR A 224 -2.10 -8.99 33.41
CA TYR A 224 -1.80 -8.25 32.18
C TYR A 224 -0.30 -8.20 31.92
N PHE A 225 0.16 -8.89 30.88
CA PHE A 225 1.56 -9.04 30.52
C PHE A 225 1.96 -8.09 29.39
N THR A 226 3.01 -7.30 29.65
CA THR A 226 3.69 -6.38 28.73
C THR A 226 5.12 -6.83 28.48
N LYS A 227 5.71 -6.41 27.35
CA LYS A 227 7.11 -6.73 27.04
C LYS A 227 8.05 -5.87 27.88
N TRP A 228 9.02 -6.50 28.53
CA TRP A 228 9.99 -5.79 29.36
C TRP A 228 10.85 -4.82 28.53
N THR A 229 11.29 -3.72 29.13
CA THR A 229 12.14 -2.72 28.44
C THR A 229 13.64 -3.02 28.58
N GLY A 230 14.01 -3.87 29.53
CA GLY A 230 15.40 -4.10 29.93
C GLY A 230 15.98 -2.98 30.78
N GLN A 231 15.17 -1.99 31.17
CA GLN A 231 15.60 -0.81 31.90
C GLN A 231 15.03 -0.79 33.32
N GLY A 232 15.86 -0.41 34.29
CA GLY A 232 15.45 -0.31 35.69
C GLY A 232 14.89 -1.63 36.22
N ALA A 233 13.69 -1.60 36.80
CA ALA A 233 13.00 -2.79 37.30
C ALA A 233 12.33 -3.64 36.21
N SER A 234 12.20 -3.12 34.98
CA SER A 234 11.57 -3.82 33.86
C SER A 234 12.58 -4.74 33.18
N GLN A 235 12.89 -5.85 33.83
CA GLN A 235 13.85 -6.86 33.36
C GLN A 235 13.13 -8.06 32.74
N GLN A 236 13.86 -8.84 31.94
CA GLN A 236 13.34 -10.07 31.37
C GLN A 236 12.82 -10.98 32.49
N PRO A 237 11.56 -11.44 32.43
CA PRO A 237 11.03 -12.36 33.43
C PRO A 237 11.76 -13.70 33.42
N SER A 238 11.90 -14.33 34.58
CA SER A 238 12.63 -15.60 34.74
C SER A 238 12.00 -16.78 34.00
N TYR A 239 10.69 -16.72 33.69
CA TYR A 239 9.99 -17.73 32.90
C TYR A 239 10.25 -17.60 31.38
N ILE A 240 10.97 -16.56 30.95
CA ILE A 240 11.32 -16.33 29.55
C ILE A 240 12.79 -16.65 29.33
N THR A 241 13.06 -17.51 28.35
CA THR A 241 14.40 -17.75 27.81
C THR A 241 14.34 -17.64 26.29
N CYS A 242 14.91 -16.59 25.74
CA CYS A 242 14.97 -16.34 24.30
C CYS A 242 15.97 -17.28 23.63
N ALA A 243 15.75 -17.67 22.37
CA ALA A 243 16.70 -18.49 21.62
C ALA A 243 17.99 -17.72 21.27
N THR A 244 17.92 -16.39 21.24
CA THR A 244 19.07 -15.49 21.04
C THR A 244 19.14 -14.43 22.14
N THR A 245 20.00 -13.42 21.99
CA THR A 245 20.12 -12.30 22.95
C THR A 245 18.81 -11.53 23.15
N SER A 246 17.89 -11.56 22.19
CA SER A 246 16.57 -10.95 22.31
C SER A 246 15.46 -11.91 21.85
N CYS A 247 14.28 -11.74 22.43
CA CYS A 247 13.09 -12.48 22.01
C CYS A 247 12.40 -11.77 20.84
N THR A 248 12.05 -12.55 19.83
CA THR A 248 10.98 -12.22 18.89
C THR A 248 9.64 -12.01 19.62
N THR A 249 8.69 -11.37 18.95
CA THR A 249 7.32 -11.21 19.49
C THR A 249 6.67 -12.57 19.74
N VAL A 250 6.88 -13.54 18.83
CA VAL A 250 6.36 -14.92 18.98
C VAL A 250 6.94 -15.58 20.22
N GLU A 251 8.26 -15.54 20.43
CA GLU A 251 8.91 -16.15 21.60
C GLU A 251 8.38 -15.55 22.90
N TYR A 252 8.30 -14.23 22.99
CA TYR A 252 7.76 -13.55 24.17
C TYR A 252 6.34 -14.01 24.48
N LYS A 253 5.44 -13.97 23.48
CA LYS A 253 4.03 -14.30 23.70
C LYS A 253 3.83 -15.79 23.98
N ALA A 254 4.50 -16.68 23.24
CA ALA A 254 4.40 -18.12 23.46
C ALA A 254 4.94 -18.57 24.82
N LEU A 255 6.09 -18.04 25.26
CA LEU A 255 6.65 -18.37 26.57
C LEU A 255 5.83 -17.78 27.72
N THR A 256 5.14 -16.66 27.50
CA THR A 256 4.19 -16.13 28.48
C THR A 256 2.92 -16.97 28.57
N ARG A 257 2.38 -17.47 27.45
CA ARG A 257 1.28 -18.45 27.49
C ARG A 257 1.70 -19.75 28.16
N LYS A 258 2.92 -20.23 27.89
CA LYS A 258 3.51 -21.37 28.60
C LYS A 258 3.55 -21.15 30.11
N HIS A 259 3.98 -19.98 30.56
CA HIS A 259 3.98 -19.60 31.98
C HIS A 259 2.57 -19.66 32.59
N ILE A 260 1.58 -19.11 31.89
CA ILE A 260 0.17 -19.15 32.33
C ILE A 260 -0.32 -20.61 32.49
N GLU A 261 0.00 -21.50 31.56
CA GLU A 261 -0.44 -22.90 31.66
C GLU A 261 0.34 -23.71 32.70
N GLN A 262 1.66 -23.60 32.70
CA GLN A 262 2.53 -24.52 33.43
C GLN A 262 2.85 -24.04 34.85
N ASP A 263 3.03 -22.74 35.05
CA ASP A 263 3.45 -22.19 36.33
C ASP A 263 2.26 -21.65 37.13
N LEU A 264 1.29 -21.03 36.45
CA LEU A 264 0.06 -20.50 37.09
C LEU A 264 -1.07 -21.55 37.14
N GLY A 265 -0.99 -22.61 36.34
CA GLY A 265 -1.91 -23.74 36.36
C GLY A 265 -3.28 -23.46 35.73
N TYR A 266 -3.34 -22.52 34.78
CA TYR A 266 -4.54 -22.28 33.97
C TYR A 266 -4.56 -23.16 32.72
N THR A 267 -5.74 -23.30 32.12
CA THR A 267 -5.89 -23.90 30.79
C THR A 267 -6.34 -22.81 29.85
N ILE A 268 -5.47 -22.41 28.90
CA ILE A 268 -5.83 -21.36 27.94
C ILE A 268 -6.74 -22.01 26.89
N THR A 269 -8.04 -21.86 27.08
CA THR A 269 -9.04 -22.45 26.17
C THR A 269 -9.13 -21.70 24.84
N LEU A 270 -8.71 -20.43 24.82
CA LEU A 270 -8.73 -19.58 23.65
C LEU A 270 -7.62 -18.50 23.75
N SER A 271 -6.86 -18.33 22.69
CA SER A 271 -5.99 -17.15 22.49
C SER A 271 -6.55 -16.29 21.35
N VAL A 272 -6.69 -14.99 21.58
CA VAL A 272 -7.29 -14.04 20.63
C VAL A 272 -6.26 -12.96 20.27
N GLY A 273 -6.10 -12.71 18.97
CA GLY A 273 -5.15 -11.72 18.48
C GLY A 273 -5.38 -11.37 17.01
N ASP A 274 -4.91 -10.20 16.60
CA ASP A 274 -4.99 -9.71 15.23
C ASP A 274 -3.78 -10.12 14.38
N GLN A 275 -2.69 -10.57 15.01
CA GLN A 275 -1.48 -11.06 14.36
C GLN A 275 -1.27 -12.55 14.58
N TRP A 276 -0.56 -13.20 13.66
CA TRP A 276 -0.16 -14.60 13.87
C TRP A 276 0.81 -14.76 15.03
N SER A 277 1.61 -13.72 15.33
CA SER A 277 2.50 -13.69 16.49
C SER A 277 1.80 -13.84 17.83
N ASP A 278 0.49 -13.56 17.89
CA ASP A 278 -0.31 -13.67 19.10
C ASP A 278 -0.77 -15.11 19.36
N LEU A 279 -0.72 -15.93 18.31
CA LEU A 279 -1.36 -17.24 18.23
C LEU A 279 -0.35 -18.38 18.02
N GLN A 280 0.80 -18.10 17.40
CA GLN A 280 1.88 -19.06 17.14
C GLN A 280 2.67 -19.42 18.40
N GLY A 281 3.21 -20.64 18.41
CA GLY A 281 4.06 -21.19 19.47
C GLY A 281 3.31 -22.01 20.52
N GLY A 282 2.01 -22.30 20.31
CA GLY A 282 1.20 -23.18 21.16
C GLY A 282 0.74 -22.56 22.48
N TYR A 283 0.45 -23.44 23.44
CA TYR A 283 -0.07 -23.14 24.80
C TYR A 283 -1.46 -22.50 24.82
N ALA A 284 -2.34 -22.98 23.93
CA ALA A 284 -3.76 -22.70 23.92
C ALA A 284 -4.50 -23.83 23.20
N ASP A 285 -5.68 -24.22 23.68
CA ASP A 285 -6.53 -25.25 23.05
C ASP A 285 -7.09 -24.80 21.70
N SER A 286 -7.30 -23.49 21.52
CA SER A 286 -7.88 -22.90 20.32
C SER A 286 -7.41 -21.46 20.15
N ILE A 287 -7.52 -20.96 18.92
CA ILE A 287 -7.12 -19.61 18.55
C ILE A 287 -8.25 -18.88 17.82
N LEU A 288 -8.26 -17.56 17.92
CA LEU A 288 -9.13 -16.67 17.17
C LEU A 288 -8.31 -15.54 16.55
N LYS A 289 -8.06 -15.63 15.24
CA LYS A 289 -7.41 -14.58 14.45
C LYS A 289 -8.42 -13.51 14.06
N LEU A 290 -8.11 -12.27 14.39
CA LEU A 290 -8.87 -11.08 13.98
C LEU A 290 -8.23 -10.47 12.72
N PRO A 291 -9.02 -9.87 11.81
CA PRO A 291 -8.50 -9.29 10.58
C PRO A 291 -7.70 -8.02 10.85
N ASN A 292 -6.50 -7.92 10.27
CA ASN A 292 -5.70 -6.70 10.29
C ASN A 292 -4.82 -6.55 9.02
N PRO A 293 -5.21 -5.68 8.08
CA PRO A 293 -4.39 -5.34 6.92
C PRO A 293 -3.50 -4.09 7.09
N THR A 294 -3.55 -3.37 8.22
CA THR A 294 -2.88 -2.06 8.41
C THR A 294 -1.43 -2.14 8.85
N TYR A 295 -1.01 -3.25 9.49
CA TYR A 295 0.40 -3.53 9.82
C TYR A 295 0.65 -5.04 9.93
N TYR A 296 1.92 -5.45 9.80
CA TYR A 296 2.32 -6.85 9.96
C TYR A 296 3.49 -7.02 10.93
N LEU A 297 3.31 -7.88 11.92
CA LEU A 297 4.40 -8.32 12.79
C LEU A 297 5.00 -9.63 12.25
N PRO A 298 6.33 -9.70 12.03
CA PRO A 298 6.99 -10.94 11.65
C PRO A 298 6.67 -12.05 12.64
N SER A 299 6.08 -13.12 12.13
CA SER A 299 5.60 -14.25 12.93
C SER A 299 6.33 -15.54 12.52
N PRO A 300 7.66 -15.65 12.76
CA PRO A 300 8.42 -16.84 12.42
C PRO A 300 8.00 -18.02 13.30
N ASP A 301 8.09 -19.22 12.74
CA ASP A 301 7.99 -20.45 13.53
C ASP A 301 9.07 -20.47 14.63
N LEU A 302 8.69 -20.91 15.82
CA LEU A 302 9.65 -21.12 16.90
C LEU A 302 10.61 -22.27 16.58
N PRO A 303 11.85 -22.25 17.10
CA PRO A 303 12.80 -23.35 16.88
C PRO A 303 12.20 -24.72 17.24
N GLY A 304 12.16 -25.62 16.26
CA GLY A 304 11.64 -26.99 16.43
C GLY A 304 10.11 -27.12 16.29
N LEU A 305 9.39 -26.03 16.03
CA LEU A 305 7.96 -26.05 15.68
C LEU A 305 7.78 -25.69 14.20
N SER A 306 6.70 -26.17 13.59
CA SER A 306 6.29 -25.78 12.25
C SER A 306 4.78 -25.61 12.21
N GLU A 307 4.32 -24.39 11.96
CA GLU A 307 2.91 -24.02 12.04
C GLU A 307 2.42 -23.41 10.71
N PRO A 308 2.53 -24.12 9.57
CA PRO A 308 2.23 -23.56 8.24
C PRO A 308 0.76 -23.15 8.04
N LYS A 309 -0.12 -23.55 8.96
CA LYS A 309 -1.54 -23.13 8.99
C LYS A 309 -1.75 -21.79 9.70
N LEU A 310 -0.77 -21.31 10.46
CA LEU A 310 -0.78 -20.02 11.17
C LEU A 310 0.08 -19.02 10.40
N ALA A 311 -0.27 -18.82 9.14
CA ALA A 311 0.49 -17.98 8.23
C ALA A 311 -0.45 -16.98 7.52
N PRO A 312 0.05 -15.79 7.17
CA PRO A 312 -0.71 -14.84 6.35
C PRO A 312 -1.17 -15.46 5.03
N ARG A 313 -2.32 -14.99 4.55
CA ARG A 313 -2.77 -15.25 3.19
C ARG A 313 -1.70 -14.73 2.22
N THR A 314 -1.47 -15.46 1.14
CA THR A 314 -0.47 -15.10 0.12
C THR A 314 -1.05 -14.84 -1.26
N HIS A 315 -2.35 -15.07 -1.46
CA HIS A 315 -3.03 -14.92 -2.75
C HIS A 315 -4.19 -13.96 -2.63
N PHE A 316 -4.14 -12.85 -3.36
CA PHE A 316 -5.06 -11.73 -3.21
C PHE A 316 -5.75 -11.41 -4.53
N THR A 317 -7.01 -10.98 -4.46
CA THR A 317 -7.73 -10.39 -5.60
C THR A 317 -8.17 -8.98 -5.21
N MET A 318 -7.63 -7.97 -5.89
CA MET A 318 -7.83 -6.58 -5.55
C MET A 318 -7.99 -5.72 -6.80
N LYS A 319 -9.02 -4.88 -6.82
CA LYS A 319 -9.22 -3.88 -7.86
C LYS A 319 -8.36 -2.64 -7.58
N PRO A 320 -7.84 -1.99 -8.63
CA PRO A 320 -6.99 -0.81 -8.49
C PRO A 320 -7.71 0.40 -7.87
N ASP A 321 -9.04 0.46 -7.97
CA ASP A 321 -9.88 1.55 -7.48
C ASP A 321 -10.20 1.49 -5.98
N GLY A 322 -9.74 0.44 -5.27
CA GLY A 322 -10.00 0.20 -3.85
C GLY A 322 -11.34 -0.47 -3.53
N SER A 323 -12.22 -0.67 -4.52
CA SER A 323 -13.59 -1.17 -4.28
C SER A 323 -13.64 -2.61 -3.74
N SER A 324 -12.53 -3.36 -3.83
CA SER A 324 -12.42 -4.68 -3.21
C SER A 324 -12.62 -4.68 -1.70
N GLY A 325 -12.32 -3.57 -1.00
CA GLY A 325 -12.51 -3.48 0.45
C GLY A 325 -13.97 -3.57 0.89
N ALA A 326 -14.92 -3.35 -0.03
CA ALA A 326 -16.34 -3.50 0.25
C ALA A 326 -16.81 -4.97 0.33
N THR A 327 -16.02 -5.91 -0.21
CA THR A 327 -16.43 -7.32 -0.38
C THR A 327 -15.42 -8.33 0.15
N GLU A 328 -14.13 -8.04 0.09
CA GLU A 328 -13.10 -8.93 0.62
C GLU A 328 -13.06 -8.83 2.16
N PRO A 329 -12.87 -9.96 2.87
CA PRO A 329 -12.58 -9.93 4.30
C PRO A 329 -11.23 -9.27 4.55
N GLY A 330 -10.95 -8.83 5.78
CA GLY A 330 -9.70 -8.12 6.08
C GLY A 330 -8.44 -8.95 5.79
N ASP A 331 -8.43 -10.26 6.11
CA ASP A 331 -7.33 -11.18 5.75
C ASP A 331 -7.26 -11.45 4.21
N GLY A 332 -8.26 -11.00 3.45
CA GLY A 332 -8.29 -11.00 1.99
C GLY A 332 -7.70 -9.75 1.33
N ILE A 333 -7.29 -8.77 2.13
CA ILE A 333 -6.61 -7.55 1.67
C ILE A 333 -5.10 -7.74 1.88
N PRO A 334 -4.24 -7.41 0.88
CA PRO A 334 -2.80 -7.42 1.08
C PRO A 334 -2.41 -6.56 2.28
N ASN A 335 -1.63 -7.11 3.20
CA ASN A 335 -1.14 -6.35 4.33
C ASN A 335 -0.13 -5.29 3.84
N ILE A 336 -0.30 -4.04 4.27
CA ILE A 336 0.48 -2.91 3.74
C ILE A 336 1.99 -3.04 3.99
N ASP A 337 2.42 -3.59 5.12
CA ASP A 337 3.84 -3.73 5.44
C ASP A 337 4.51 -4.81 4.58
N SER A 338 3.78 -5.90 4.33
CA SER A 338 4.24 -6.93 3.38
C SER A 338 4.35 -6.38 1.96
N VAL A 339 3.45 -5.48 1.55
CA VAL A 339 3.54 -4.78 0.25
C VAL A 339 4.76 -3.87 0.22
N LYS A 340 4.97 -3.02 1.23
CA LYS A 340 6.16 -2.15 1.35
C LYS A 340 7.45 -2.97 1.27
N LYS A 341 7.53 -4.10 1.98
CA LYS A 341 8.72 -4.96 1.97
C LYS A 341 8.94 -5.65 0.61
N THR A 342 7.86 -6.03 -0.06
CA THR A 342 7.90 -6.60 -1.42
C THR A 342 8.42 -5.57 -2.43
N ILE A 343 7.92 -4.33 -2.35
CA ILE A 343 8.40 -3.20 -3.16
C ILE A 343 9.89 -2.95 -2.91
N ALA A 344 10.31 -2.85 -1.64
CA ALA A 344 11.71 -2.64 -1.29
C ALA A 344 12.62 -3.73 -1.88
N THR A 345 12.22 -5.00 -1.76
CA THR A 345 12.96 -6.13 -2.35
C THR A 345 13.06 -6.02 -3.88
N TYR A 346 11.98 -5.63 -4.55
CA TYR A 346 11.92 -5.46 -6.01
C TYR A 346 12.88 -4.37 -6.51
N TYR A 347 13.02 -3.27 -5.77
CA TYR A 347 13.95 -2.18 -6.09
C TYR A 347 15.36 -2.37 -5.52
N GLY A 348 15.60 -3.46 -4.76
CA GLY A 348 16.89 -3.73 -4.11
C GLY A 348 17.20 -2.79 -2.94
N ASP A 349 16.17 -2.20 -2.34
CA ASP A 349 16.25 -1.33 -1.17
C ASP A 349 16.37 -2.19 0.12
N PRO A 350 17.46 -2.05 0.90
CA PRO A 350 17.64 -2.80 2.14
C PRO A 350 16.73 -2.35 3.29
N GLY A 351 15.87 -1.34 3.05
CA GLY A 351 14.99 -0.72 4.05
C GLY A 351 15.44 0.70 4.43
N THR A 352 16.24 1.35 3.60
CA THR A 352 16.70 2.74 3.81
C THR A 352 15.85 3.75 3.04
N GLY A 353 14.91 3.28 2.21
CA GLY A 353 14.14 4.12 1.28
C GLY A 353 14.95 4.53 0.04
N ILE A 354 16.09 3.87 -0.20
CA ILE A 354 16.99 4.16 -1.33
C ILE A 354 17.15 2.89 -2.13
N SER A 355 16.84 2.97 -3.42
CA SER A 355 16.90 1.82 -4.32
C SER A 355 18.33 1.52 -4.79
N ASN A 356 18.60 0.24 -5.10
CA ASN A 356 19.88 -0.16 -5.68
C ASN A 356 19.94 0.28 -7.15
N LYS A 357 20.86 1.19 -7.47
CA LYS A 357 21.01 1.76 -8.83
C LYS A 357 21.79 0.88 -9.81
N THR A 358 22.33 -0.25 -9.36
CA THR A 358 23.22 -1.11 -10.16
C THR A 358 22.59 -2.47 -10.47
N ALA A 359 22.00 -3.11 -9.46
CA ALA A 359 21.43 -4.45 -9.55
C ALA A 359 20.21 -4.62 -8.65
N SER A 360 19.07 -4.90 -9.27
CA SER A 360 17.81 -5.24 -8.61
C SER A 360 16.89 -5.99 -9.59
N PRO A 361 15.84 -6.67 -9.09
CA PRO A 361 14.76 -7.18 -9.93
C PRO A 361 14.19 -6.11 -10.87
N TYR A 362 13.93 -4.88 -10.38
CA TYR A 362 13.49 -3.75 -11.19
C TYR A 362 14.44 -3.43 -12.36
N ILE A 363 15.75 -3.30 -12.09
CA ILE A 363 16.73 -3.01 -13.15
C ILE A 363 16.77 -4.15 -14.18
N THR A 364 16.67 -5.40 -13.72
CA THR A 364 16.66 -6.58 -14.59
C THR A 364 15.43 -6.58 -15.49
N GLU A 365 14.26 -6.27 -14.93
CA GLU A 365 13.02 -6.13 -15.68
C GLU A 365 13.06 -4.98 -16.68
N MET A 366 13.52 -3.80 -16.26
CA MET A 366 13.66 -2.64 -17.15
C MET A 366 14.60 -2.91 -18.32
N ARG A 367 15.76 -3.53 -18.08
CA ARG A 367 16.70 -3.94 -19.15
C ARG A 367 16.03 -4.90 -20.14
N ARG A 368 15.23 -5.86 -19.65
CA ARG A 368 14.47 -6.78 -20.49
C ARG A 368 13.44 -6.04 -21.34
N ILE A 369 12.62 -5.19 -20.74
CA ILE A 369 11.58 -4.41 -21.45
C ILE A 369 12.25 -3.53 -22.52
N VAL A 370 13.21 -2.70 -22.14
CA VAL A 370 13.91 -1.79 -23.06
C VAL A 370 14.59 -2.56 -24.19
N GLY A 371 15.31 -3.65 -23.87
CA GLY A 371 15.98 -4.49 -24.86
C GLY A 371 15.01 -5.13 -25.86
N GLN A 372 13.77 -5.44 -25.45
CA GLN A 372 12.71 -5.93 -26.33
C GLN A 372 12.12 -4.81 -27.20
N GLN A 373 11.97 -3.60 -26.67
CA GLN A 373 11.32 -2.50 -27.38
C GLN A 373 12.23 -1.83 -28.42
N ILE A 374 13.51 -1.60 -28.12
CA ILE A 374 14.44 -0.85 -28.98
C ILE A 374 14.44 -1.33 -30.44
N PRO A 375 14.60 -2.64 -30.77
CA PRO A 375 14.66 -3.07 -32.16
C PRO A 375 13.38 -2.72 -32.94
N SER A 376 12.23 -2.94 -32.32
CA SER A 376 10.93 -2.75 -32.97
C SER A 376 10.55 -1.28 -33.12
N VAL A 377 10.87 -0.43 -32.13
CA VAL A 377 10.66 1.03 -32.21
C VAL A 377 11.58 1.65 -33.25
N THR A 378 12.87 1.33 -33.21
CA THR A 378 13.85 1.90 -34.15
C THR A 378 13.60 1.46 -35.58
N GLN A 379 13.15 0.23 -35.82
CA GLN A 379 12.74 -0.21 -37.15
C GLN A 379 11.59 0.65 -37.69
N ARG A 380 10.57 0.92 -36.86
CA ARG A 380 9.42 1.74 -37.28
C ARG A 380 9.82 3.19 -37.54
N CYS A 381 10.65 3.77 -36.66
CA CYS A 381 11.19 5.11 -36.86
C CYS A 381 11.91 5.25 -38.22
N ARG A 382 12.79 4.29 -38.57
CA ARG A 382 13.54 4.34 -39.85
C ARG A 382 12.62 4.26 -41.05
N LEU A 383 11.70 3.29 -41.04
CA LEU A 383 10.77 3.08 -42.15
C LEU A 383 9.92 4.32 -42.42
N GLU A 384 9.44 4.98 -41.37
CA GLU A 384 8.63 6.19 -41.52
C GLU A 384 9.43 7.42 -41.92
N ALA A 385 10.64 7.58 -41.37
CA ALA A 385 11.55 8.64 -41.77
C ALA A 385 11.94 8.51 -43.26
N GLU A 386 12.21 7.30 -43.74
CA GLU A 386 12.49 6.99 -45.16
C GLU A 386 11.29 7.31 -46.07
N GLN A 387 10.07 7.22 -45.55
CA GLN A 387 8.84 7.58 -46.25
C GLN A 387 8.48 9.08 -46.14
N HIS A 388 9.38 9.90 -45.59
CA HIS A 388 9.15 11.32 -45.33
C HIS A 388 7.92 11.59 -44.45
N ARG A 389 7.61 10.68 -43.53
CA ARG A 389 6.65 10.91 -42.44
C ARG A 389 7.40 11.53 -41.25
N ASN A 390 6.65 11.95 -40.22
CA ASN A 390 7.20 12.54 -39.00
C ASN A 390 7.05 11.56 -37.81
N PRO A 391 7.85 10.47 -37.75
CA PRO A 391 7.71 9.51 -36.65
C PRO A 391 8.12 10.14 -35.32
N ALA A 392 7.41 9.81 -34.24
CA ALA A 392 7.71 10.24 -32.89
C ALA A 392 7.51 9.13 -31.85
N ILE A 393 8.25 9.22 -30.76
CA ILE A 393 7.93 8.50 -29.52
C ILE A 393 7.47 9.48 -28.45
N VAL A 394 6.52 9.06 -27.61
CA VAL A 394 6.07 9.81 -26.43
C VAL A 394 6.58 9.11 -25.18
N LEU A 395 7.21 9.87 -24.30
CA LEU A 395 7.76 9.40 -23.03
C LEU A 395 7.18 10.23 -21.88
N ASP A 396 6.63 9.57 -20.86
CA ASP A 396 6.32 10.21 -19.58
C ASP A 396 7.61 10.57 -18.79
N ALA A 397 7.47 11.39 -17.75
CA ALA A 397 8.56 11.79 -16.86
C ALA A 397 8.78 10.79 -15.71
N ASP A 398 7.87 10.77 -14.74
CA ASP A 398 8.07 10.16 -13.44
C ASP A 398 8.00 8.63 -13.57
N ASP A 399 9.00 7.91 -13.07
CA ASP A 399 9.21 6.47 -13.24
C ASP A 399 9.20 5.93 -14.70
N THR A 400 9.17 6.83 -15.68
CA THR A 400 9.34 6.51 -17.11
C THR A 400 10.67 6.98 -17.67
N THR A 401 11.07 8.22 -17.43
CA THR A 401 12.39 8.74 -17.81
C THR A 401 13.24 9.13 -16.60
N LEU A 402 12.62 9.67 -15.55
CA LEU A 402 13.21 10.07 -14.28
C LEU A 402 12.70 9.16 -13.15
N TRP A 403 13.59 8.48 -12.46
CA TRP A 403 13.25 7.44 -11.48
C TRP A 403 12.99 8.05 -10.10
N THR A 404 11.75 7.97 -9.62
CA THR A 404 11.26 8.71 -8.45
C THR A 404 11.29 7.93 -7.14
N TYR A 405 11.64 6.64 -7.15
CA TYR A 405 11.60 5.76 -5.97
C TYR A 405 12.20 6.36 -4.68
N ASP A 406 13.38 6.98 -4.76
CA ASP A 406 14.07 7.47 -3.55
C ASP A 406 13.31 8.64 -2.90
N MET A 407 12.58 9.44 -3.69
CA MET A 407 11.65 10.46 -3.20
C MET A 407 10.40 9.80 -2.62
N GLU A 408 9.79 8.89 -3.39
CA GLU A 408 8.53 8.22 -3.00
C GLU A 408 8.67 7.47 -1.67
N VAL A 409 9.79 6.76 -1.47
CA VAL A 409 9.98 5.89 -0.30
C VAL A 409 10.85 6.54 0.77
N GLY A 410 11.97 7.15 0.38
CA GLY A 410 12.94 7.71 1.32
C GLY A 410 12.51 9.01 1.96
N ASP A 411 11.78 9.86 1.23
CA ASP A 411 11.38 11.18 1.73
C ASP A 411 9.88 11.25 2.06
N MET A 412 9.03 10.76 1.15
CA MET A 412 7.58 10.82 1.31
C MET A 412 6.98 9.62 2.05
N HIS A 413 7.74 8.52 2.17
CA HIS A 413 7.29 7.28 2.82
C HIS A 413 5.96 6.73 2.26
N PHE A 414 5.81 6.79 0.94
CA PHE A 414 4.59 6.50 0.17
C PHE A 414 3.41 7.44 0.45
N ASN A 415 3.62 8.61 1.05
CA ASN A 415 2.57 9.59 1.32
C ASN A 415 2.84 10.83 0.49
N TYR A 416 2.20 10.90 -0.68
CA TYR A 416 2.41 11.98 -1.63
C TYR A 416 2.27 13.35 -0.98
N ASN A 417 3.33 14.16 -1.10
CA ASN A 417 3.37 15.54 -0.68
C ASN A 417 3.81 16.41 -1.87
N PRO A 418 2.94 17.26 -2.43
CA PRO A 418 3.28 18.06 -3.61
C PRO A 418 4.40 19.08 -3.36
N ALA A 419 4.55 19.57 -2.12
CA ALA A 419 5.63 20.50 -1.78
C ALA A 419 6.98 19.78 -1.74
N GLU A 420 7.03 18.57 -1.17
CA GLU A 420 8.25 17.76 -1.14
C GLU A 420 8.62 17.29 -2.55
N GLN A 421 7.64 16.88 -3.35
CA GLN A 421 7.86 16.58 -4.75
C GLN A 421 8.50 17.78 -5.47
N ASP A 422 8.00 19.00 -5.24
CA ASP A 422 8.56 20.19 -5.89
C ASP A 422 10.00 20.44 -5.44
N VAL A 423 10.37 20.20 -4.18
CA VAL A 423 11.77 20.27 -3.71
C VAL A 423 12.69 19.34 -4.51
N TRP A 424 12.25 18.13 -4.83
CA TRP A 424 13.03 17.19 -5.64
C TRP A 424 13.09 17.57 -7.12
N VAL A 425 11.96 18.02 -7.68
CA VAL A 425 11.86 18.45 -9.07
C VAL A 425 12.74 19.67 -9.33
N GLN A 426 12.58 20.73 -8.51
CA GLN A 426 13.38 21.96 -8.65
C GLN A 426 14.86 21.73 -8.32
N GLY A 427 15.16 20.74 -7.46
CA GLY A 427 16.52 20.32 -7.17
C GLY A 427 17.17 19.41 -8.22
N GLU A 428 16.44 19.03 -9.28
CA GLU A 428 16.92 18.15 -10.35
C GLU A 428 17.52 16.83 -9.84
N LYS A 429 16.90 16.25 -8.81
CA LYS A 429 17.49 15.17 -8.00
C LYS A 429 17.29 13.76 -8.55
N PHE A 430 16.53 13.58 -9.63
CA PHE A 430 16.12 12.24 -10.06
C PHE A 430 17.16 11.59 -10.97
N PRO A 431 17.59 10.34 -10.69
CA PRO A 431 18.37 9.57 -11.65
C PRO A 431 17.53 9.16 -12.87
N ALA A 432 18.18 8.78 -13.96
CA ALA A 432 17.47 8.21 -15.11
C ALA A 432 16.89 6.82 -14.77
N VAL A 433 15.71 6.53 -15.32
CA VAL A 433 15.15 5.18 -15.35
C VAL A 433 16.08 4.24 -16.15
N PRO A 434 16.43 3.05 -15.62
CA PRO A 434 17.40 2.14 -16.25
C PRO A 434 17.06 1.82 -17.72
N GLY A 435 17.99 2.13 -18.62
CA GLY A 435 17.90 1.82 -20.05
C GLY A 435 17.13 2.83 -20.90
N MET A 436 16.38 3.76 -20.31
CA MET A 436 15.50 4.66 -21.06
C MET A 436 16.26 5.76 -21.83
N VAL A 437 17.43 6.19 -21.33
CA VAL A 437 18.37 7.03 -22.11
C VAL A 437 18.83 6.33 -23.39
N ALA A 438 19.16 5.04 -23.32
CA ALA A 438 19.59 4.28 -24.50
C ALA A 438 18.44 4.07 -25.49
N LEU A 439 17.20 3.94 -25.00
CA LEU A 439 16.00 3.88 -25.84
C LEU A 439 15.78 5.19 -26.59
N GLU A 440 15.89 6.33 -25.90
CA GLU A 440 15.78 7.67 -26.47
C GLU A 440 16.84 7.90 -27.55
N GLU A 441 18.10 7.61 -27.25
CA GLU A 441 19.21 7.77 -28.20
C GLU A 441 19.01 6.91 -29.45
N ALA A 442 18.60 5.65 -29.26
CA ALA A 442 18.36 4.72 -30.36
C ALA A 442 17.19 5.18 -31.25
N ALA A 443 16.09 5.65 -30.66
CA ALA A 443 14.93 6.15 -31.40
C ALA A 443 15.29 7.40 -32.23
N LYS A 444 16.04 8.34 -31.65
CA LYS A 444 16.51 9.54 -32.36
C LYS A 444 17.42 9.21 -33.52
N LYS A 445 18.41 8.35 -33.29
CA LYS A 445 19.33 7.89 -34.34
C LYS A 445 18.58 7.18 -35.47
N ALA A 446 17.44 6.58 -35.16
CA ALA A 446 16.55 5.94 -36.12
C ALA A 446 15.58 6.90 -36.83
N GLY A 447 15.58 8.20 -36.51
CA GLY A 447 14.78 9.22 -37.17
C GLY A 447 13.51 9.65 -36.44
N CYS A 448 13.23 9.11 -35.26
CA CYS A 448 12.09 9.57 -34.45
C CYS A 448 12.39 10.91 -33.75
N THR A 449 11.39 11.79 -33.71
CA THR A 449 11.32 12.86 -32.71
C THR A 449 10.95 12.28 -31.35
N VAL A 450 11.50 12.82 -30.27
CA VAL A 450 11.18 12.41 -28.91
C VAL A 450 10.30 13.49 -28.30
N ILE A 451 9.17 13.10 -27.72
CA ILE A 451 8.19 14.01 -27.15
C ILE A 451 8.01 13.65 -25.68
N GLY A 452 8.13 14.63 -24.79
CA GLY A 452 7.85 14.45 -23.37
C GLY A 452 6.41 14.83 -23.06
N LEU A 453 5.72 14.04 -22.23
CA LEU A 453 4.35 14.31 -21.81
C LEU A 453 4.15 13.89 -20.36
N THR A 454 4.07 14.86 -19.46
CA THR A 454 4.06 14.60 -18.01
C THR A 454 2.92 15.29 -17.28
N GLY A 455 2.49 14.71 -16.16
CA GLY A 455 1.58 15.34 -15.22
C GLY A 455 2.19 16.48 -14.41
N ARG A 456 3.53 16.66 -14.44
CA ARG A 456 4.20 17.80 -13.81
C ARG A 456 3.69 19.13 -14.38
N ASN A 457 3.68 20.15 -13.54
CA ASN A 457 3.12 21.45 -13.90
C ASN A 457 4.09 22.33 -14.68
N ASP A 458 3.59 23.37 -15.37
CA ASP A 458 4.43 24.28 -16.16
C ASP A 458 5.55 24.98 -15.35
N ASN A 459 5.35 25.24 -14.06
CA ASN A 459 6.38 25.79 -13.17
C ASN A 459 7.53 24.81 -12.89
N GLN A 460 7.35 23.53 -13.19
CA GLN A 460 8.35 22.47 -13.04
C GLN A 460 9.06 22.13 -14.36
N LYS A 461 8.62 22.70 -15.48
CA LYS A 461 9.12 22.35 -16.82
C LYS A 461 10.63 22.58 -16.97
N ALA A 462 11.12 23.75 -16.55
CA ALA A 462 12.52 24.11 -16.70
C ALA A 462 13.45 23.15 -15.94
N ALA A 463 13.16 22.91 -14.66
CA ALA A 463 13.93 21.99 -13.83
C ALA A 463 13.82 20.54 -14.31
N THR A 464 12.65 20.12 -14.80
CA THR A 464 12.49 18.78 -15.40
C THR A 464 13.38 18.60 -16.62
N LEU A 465 13.45 19.59 -17.52
CA LEU A 465 14.35 19.57 -18.67
C LEU A 465 15.83 19.60 -18.26
N GLY A 466 16.18 20.39 -17.24
CA GLY A 466 17.54 20.41 -16.67
C GLY A 466 17.94 19.05 -16.10
N ASN A 467 17.06 18.42 -15.31
CA ASN A 467 17.30 17.09 -14.77
C ASN A 467 17.49 16.04 -15.88
N LEU A 468 16.60 16.03 -16.89
CA LEU A 468 16.71 15.12 -18.04
C LEU A 468 18.05 15.28 -18.76
N ALA A 469 18.50 16.52 -18.98
CA ALA A 469 19.79 16.80 -19.59
C ALA A 469 20.96 16.30 -18.71
N ASN A 470 20.90 16.53 -17.39
CA ASN A 470 21.93 16.10 -16.44
C ASN A 470 22.11 14.59 -16.40
N VAL A 471 21.05 13.82 -16.64
CA VAL A 471 21.09 12.35 -16.65
C VAL A 471 21.26 11.73 -18.03
N GLY A 472 21.48 12.55 -19.06
CA GLY A 472 21.94 12.12 -20.39
C GLY A 472 20.91 12.13 -21.51
N TYR A 473 19.68 12.59 -21.28
CA TYR A 473 18.71 12.77 -22.36
C TYR A 473 19.04 14.01 -23.19
N THR A 474 18.96 13.90 -24.51
CA THR A 474 19.37 15.00 -25.42
C THR A 474 18.28 15.40 -26.43
N GLY A 475 17.10 14.77 -26.37
CA GLY A 475 16.01 14.91 -27.34
C GLY A 475 14.88 15.82 -26.89
N PHE A 476 14.88 16.23 -25.63
CA PHE A 476 13.85 17.08 -25.06
C PHE A 476 14.24 18.56 -25.15
N THR A 477 13.27 19.38 -25.52
CA THR A 477 13.33 20.83 -25.63
C THR A 477 12.04 21.41 -25.06
N ALA A 478 11.99 22.71 -24.78
CA ALA A 478 10.77 23.34 -24.29
C ALA A 478 9.57 23.20 -25.27
N ALA A 479 9.84 23.04 -26.57
CA ALA A 479 8.80 22.98 -27.61
C ALA A 479 8.16 21.59 -27.75
N ASN A 480 8.90 20.51 -27.51
CA ASN A 480 8.42 19.12 -27.62
C ASN A 480 8.25 18.45 -26.25
N TYR A 481 8.19 19.24 -25.17
CA TYR A 481 7.93 18.76 -23.83
C TYR A 481 6.64 19.38 -23.30
N TYR A 482 5.64 18.56 -22.99
CA TYR A 482 4.32 18.98 -22.56
C TYR A 482 4.15 18.74 -21.06
N THR A 483 3.70 19.78 -20.36
CA THR A 483 3.43 19.84 -18.92
C THR A 483 1.99 20.28 -18.69
N LYS A 484 1.43 19.95 -17.52
CA LYS A 484 0.08 20.36 -17.15
C LYS A 484 0.06 21.84 -16.77
N TRP A 485 -0.99 22.55 -17.17
CA TRP A 485 -1.12 23.98 -16.83
C TRP A 485 -1.52 24.15 -15.36
N THR A 486 -1.12 25.26 -14.75
CA THR A 486 -1.47 25.61 -13.37
C THR A 486 -2.77 26.40 -13.27
N GLY A 487 -3.22 27.01 -14.37
CA GLY A 487 -4.35 27.94 -14.41
C GLY A 487 -3.99 29.34 -13.92
N VAL A 488 -2.73 29.60 -13.61
CA VAL A 488 -2.26 30.87 -13.03
C VAL A 488 -1.37 31.62 -14.00
N GLY A 489 -1.59 32.94 -14.13
CA GLY A 489 -0.79 33.81 -14.98
C GLY A 489 -0.84 33.38 -16.44
N THR A 490 0.32 33.14 -17.05
CA THR A 490 0.43 32.69 -18.45
C THR A 490 0.26 31.18 -18.63
N SER A 491 0.26 30.39 -17.54
CA SER A 491 0.03 28.95 -17.59
C SER A 491 -1.47 28.67 -17.57
N GLN A 492 -2.08 28.74 -18.75
CA GLN A 492 -3.51 28.55 -18.95
C GLN A 492 -3.79 27.25 -19.71
N GLN A 493 -5.03 26.75 -19.55
CA GLN A 493 -5.47 25.55 -20.27
C GLN A 493 -5.26 25.72 -21.77
N PRO A 494 -4.52 24.80 -22.44
CA PRO A 494 -4.34 24.87 -23.88
C PRO A 494 -5.67 24.71 -24.62
N SER A 495 -5.81 25.40 -25.76
CA SER A 495 -7.06 25.40 -26.54
C SER A 495 -7.45 24.04 -27.11
N TYR A 496 -6.51 23.09 -27.20
CA TYR A 496 -6.74 21.71 -27.65
C TYR A 496 -7.16 20.77 -26.51
N ILE A 497 -7.27 21.27 -25.27
CA ILE A 497 -7.72 20.49 -24.12
C ILE A 497 -9.16 20.89 -23.76
N HIS A 498 -10.03 19.89 -23.64
CA HIS A 498 -11.41 20.01 -23.20
C HIS A 498 -11.68 18.99 -22.07
N CYS A 499 -11.99 19.49 -20.88
CA CYS A 499 -12.29 18.65 -19.72
C CYS A 499 -13.79 18.37 -19.67
N ALA A 500 -14.19 17.14 -19.33
CA ALA A 500 -15.60 16.80 -19.13
C ALA A 500 -16.18 17.43 -17.86
N ALA A 501 -15.33 17.71 -16.87
CA ALA A 501 -15.67 18.38 -15.62
C ALA A 501 -14.90 19.70 -15.46
N ALA A 502 -15.00 20.33 -14.28
CA ALA A 502 -14.31 21.58 -13.96
C ALA A 502 -12.77 21.47 -14.06
N SER A 503 -12.23 20.26 -13.97
CA SER A 503 -10.81 19.96 -14.18
C SER A 503 -10.66 18.68 -15.01
N CYS A 504 -9.53 18.57 -15.72
CA CYS A 504 -9.20 17.37 -16.48
C CYS A 504 -8.58 16.30 -15.59
N THR A 505 -9.06 15.07 -15.76
CA THR A 505 -8.35 13.85 -15.37
C THR A 505 -6.98 13.76 -16.05
N THR A 506 -6.08 12.94 -15.50
CA THR A 506 -4.77 12.68 -16.13
C THR A 506 -4.94 12.07 -17.53
N ILE A 507 -5.90 11.16 -17.68
CA ILE A 507 -6.24 10.54 -18.98
C ILE A 507 -6.69 11.58 -19.99
N GLU A 508 -7.63 12.46 -19.65
CA GLU A 508 -8.13 13.50 -20.57
C GLU A 508 -7.00 14.42 -21.03
N TYR A 509 -6.15 14.87 -20.11
CA TYR A 509 -5.01 15.72 -20.45
C TYR A 509 -4.01 15.01 -21.37
N LYS A 510 -3.55 13.81 -20.99
CA LYS A 510 -2.50 13.10 -21.74
C LYS A 510 -3.00 12.64 -23.11
N SER A 511 -4.21 12.09 -23.19
CA SER A 511 -4.79 11.64 -24.48
C SER A 511 -5.02 12.77 -25.47
N GLN A 512 -5.58 13.90 -25.03
CA GLN A 512 -5.81 15.06 -25.90
C GLN A 512 -4.49 15.73 -26.32
N THR A 513 -3.47 15.69 -25.47
CA THR A 513 -2.14 16.20 -25.85
C THR A 513 -1.50 15.32 -26.94
N ARG A 514 -1.61 14.00 -26.85
CA ARG A 514 -1.18 13.11 -27.95
C ARG A 514 -1.97 13.34 -29.23
N ALA A 515 -3.29 13.53 -29.13
CA ALA A 515 -4.13 13.91 -30.28
C ALA A 515 -3.66 15.23 -30.93
N HIS A 516 -3.29 16.21 -30.11
CA HIS A 516 -2.73 17.47 -30.59
C HIS A 516 -1.41 17.25 -31.33
N VAL A 517 -0.49 16.44 -30.79
CA VAL A 517 0.80 16.09 -31.41
C VAL A 517 0.63 15.46 -32.81
N GLU A 518 -0.36 14.58 -32.99
CA GLU A 518 -0.67 13.98 -34.31
C GLU A 518 -1.36 14.97 -35.26
N SER A 519 -1.96 16.03 -34.73
CA SER A 519 -2.70 17.02 -35.52
C SER A 519 -1.79 17.92 -36.36
N ALA A 520 -2.40 18.59 -37.34
CA ALA A 520 -1.74 19.64 -38.14
C ALA A 520 -1.10 20.74 -37.28
N ALA A 521 -1.75 21.10 -36.16
CA ALA A 521 -1.31 22.18 -35.28
C ALA A 521 -0.18 21.75 -34.33
N GLY A 522 -0.05 20.45 -34.01
CA GLY A 522 0.98 19.93 -33.10
C GLY A 522 2.16 19.27 -33.80
N GLY A 523 2.23 19.30 -35.14
CA GLY A 523 3.41 18.89 -35.90
C GLY A 523 3.22 17.72 -36.86
N ARG A 524 1.99 17.17 -36.96
CA ARG A 524 1.66 16.01 -37.82
C ARG A 524 2.54 14.80 -37.54
N TYR A 525 2.88 14.57 -36.28
CA TYR A 525 3.67 13.41 -35.91
C TYR A 525 2.85 12.13 -36.05
N ASP A 526 3.52 11.02 -36.32
CA ASP A 526 2.98 9.68 -36.12
C ASP A 526 3.61 9.11 -34.86
N ILE A 527 2.81 8.89 -33.81
CA ILE A 527 3.33 8.41 -32.53
C ILE A 527 3.51 6.89 -32.63
N VAL A 528 4.72 6.47 -33.04
CA VAL A 528 5.04 5.05 -33.27
C VAL A 528 5.10 4.23 -31.99
N ALA A 529 5.27 4.88 -30.84
CA ALA A 529 5.26 4.27 -29.50
C ALA A 529 5.05 5.30 -28.38
N ASN A 530 4.22 4.95 -27.40
CA ASN A 530 3.98 5.71 -26.17
C ASN A 530 4.40 4.89 -24.95
N PHE A 531 5.25 5.45 -24.09
CA PHE A 531 5.78 4.81 -22.88
C PHE A 531 5.29 5.54 -21.64
N GLY A 532 4.86 4.78 -20.64
CA GLY A 532 4.41 5.29 -19.36
C GLY A 532 4.41 4.21 -18.30
N ASP A 533 4.64 4.58 -17.06
CA ASP A 533 4.61 3.70 -15.90
C ASP A 533 3.20 3.57 -15.31
N GLN A 534 2.27 4.45 -15.71
CA GLN A 534 0.86 4.42 -15.33
C GLN A 534 -0.03 4.06 -16.52
N PHE A 535 -1.18 3.45 -16.24
CA PHE A 535 -2.18 3.22 -17.29
C PHE A 535 -2.77 4.51 -17.83
N SER A 536 -2.84 5.57 -17.01
CA SER A 536 -3.32 6.89 -17.41
C SER A 536 -2.42 7.58 -18.44
N ASP A 537 -1.17 7.13 -18.61
CA ASP A 537 -0.27 7.59 -19.68
C ASP A 537 -0.66 7.02 -21.04
N LEU A 538 -1.27 5.84 -21.04
CA LEU A 538 -1.41 4.98 -22.21
C LEU A 538 -2.84 4.95 -22.74
N ILE A 539 -3.83 5.08 -21.85
CA ILE A 539 -5.25 5.08 -22.19
C ILE A 539 -5.62 6.33 -22.99
N GLY A 540 -6.59 6.18 -23.90
CA GLY A 540 -7.15 7.26 -24.71
C GLY A 540 -6.61 7.36 -26.15
N GLY A 541 -5.80 6.39 -26.59
CA GLY A 541 -5.35 6.29 -27.99
C GLY A 541 -4.21 7.25 -28.36
N HIS A 542 -4.11 7.57 -29.66
CA HIS A 542 -3.09 8.47 -30.26
C HIS A 542 -1.66 7.97 -30.11
N ALA A 543 -1.48 6.67 -30.37
CA ALA A 543 -0.20 6.01 -30.53
C ALA A 543 -0.43 4.65 -31.20
N ASP A 544 0.50 4.23 -32.06
CA ASP A 544 0.50 2.92 -32.71
C ASP A 544 0.65 1.76 -31.73
N ARG A 545 1.39 2.00 -30.64
CA ARG A 545 1.58 1.06 -29.55
C ARG A 545 1.76 1.78 -28.23
N THR A 546 1.40 1.08 -27.16
CA THR A 546 1.58 1.53 -25.78
C THR A 546 2.48 0.54 -25.03
N ILE A 547 3.43 1.04 -24.26
CA ILE A 547 4.36 0.25 -23.46
C ILE A 547 4.20 0.67 -22.00
N LYS A 548 3.71 -0.25 -21.17
CA LYS A 548 3.59 -0.09 -19.73
C LYS A 548 4.92 -0.44 -19.06
N LEU A 549 5.45 0.49 -18.27
CA LEU A 549 6.59 0.26 -17.39
C LEU A 549 6.08 -0.11 -15.98
N PRO A 550 6.82 -0.95 -15.23
CA PRO A 550 6.39 -1.40 -13.91
C PRO A 550 6.49 -0.28 -12.87
N ASN A 551 5.39 -0.03 -12.16
CA ASN A 551 5.37 0.86 -11.00
C ASN A 551 4.36 0.42 -9.93
N PRO A 552 4.83 -0.13 -8.79
CA PRO A 552 4.00 -0.44 -7.64
C PRO A 552 3.98 0.64 -6.54
N THR A 553 4.71 1.76 -6.68
CA THR A 553 4.92 2.75 -5.60
C THR A 553 3.83 3.82 -5.48
N TYR A 554 3.09 4.11 -6.56
CA TYR A 554 1.92 4.99 -6.54
C TYR A 554 0.95 4.70 -7.70
N TYR A 555 -0.30 5.13 -7.59
CA TYR A 555 -1.34 4.92 -8.60
C TYR A 555 -1.99 6.22 -9.07
N LEU A 556 -1.96 6.47 -10.39
CA LEU A 556 -2.66 7.58 -11.02
C LEU A 556 -3.89 7.08 -11.80
N PRO A 557 -5.11 7.24 -11.25
CA PRO A 557 -6.35 6.71 -11.85
C PRO A 557 -6.74 7.35 -13.18
#